data_AF-A0A7W1FUY8-F1
#
_entry.id   AF-A0A7W1FUY8-F1
#
_cell.length_a   1.000
_cell.length_b   1.000
_cell.length_c   1.000
_cell.angle_alpha   90.00
_cell.angle_beta   90.00
_cell.angle_gamma   90.00
#
_symmetry.space_group_name_H-M   'P 1'
#
loop_
_entity.id
_entity.type
_entity.pdbx_description
1 polymer ?
#
loop_
_entity_poly.entity_id
_entity_poly.type
_entity_poly.pdbx_seq_one_letter_code
_entity_poly.pdbx_strand_id
1 'polypeptide(L)'
;DKEETHGRIQVAEAALERLDELGEEGWVREDTAERVRGLYTYRRNRFASRFDGDPDGVEERSAAYQRLMVELLGAQRLRLVRMRDEGSIGDEVMHRIERDLDLEESRLEL
;
A
#
# COMPACT_ATOMS: atom_id res chain seq x y z
N ASP A 1 10.85 -12.91 8.16
CA ASP A 1 10.67 -14.22 8.82
C ASP A 1 9.60 -15.04 8.08
N LYS A 2 9.65 -16.39 8.07
CA LYS A 2 8.57 -17.22 7.49
C LYS A 2 7.26 -17.06 8.27
N GLU A 3 7.34 -16.93 9.59
CA GLU A 3 6.19 -16.69 10.46
C GLU A 3 5.55 -15.33 10.16
N GLU A 4 6.37 -14.29 10.04
CA GLU A 4 5.91 -12.95 9.66
C GLU A 4 5.25 -12.93 8.28
N THR A 5 5.85 -13.59 7.28
CA THR A 5 5.30 -13.65 5.92
C THR A 5 3.94 -14.34 5.92
N HIS A 6 3.82 -15.46 6.63
CA HIS A 6 2.55 -16.16 6.80
C HIS A 6 1.50 -15.28 7.49
N GLY A 7 1.88 -14.59 8.58
CA GLY A 7 1.00 -13.63 9.27
C GLY A 7 0.50 -12.51 8.36
N ARG A 8 1.38 -11.93 7.53
CA ARG A 8 1.00 -10.87 6.56
C ARG A 8 0.02 -11.38 5.49
N ILE A 9 0.15 -12.63 5.05
CA ILE A 9 -0.82 -13.28 4.14
C ILE A 9 -2.19 -13.39 4.82
N GLN A 10 -2.24 -13.96 6.03
CA GLN A 10 -3.49 -14.17 6.77
C GLN A 10 -4.22 -12.85 7.08
N VAL A 11 -3.49 -11.80 7.46
CA VAL A 11 -4.08 -10.47 7.69
C VAL A 11 -4.69 -9.88 6.41
N ALA A 12 -4.06 -10.11 5.25
CA ALA A 12 -4.61 -9.66 3.97
C ALA A 12 -5.85 -10.47 3.54
N GLU A 13 -5.84 -11.78 3.80
CA GLU A 13 -6.99 -12.67 3.55
C GLU A 13 -8.20 -12.30 4.40
N ALA A 14 -8.02 -12.06 5.70
CA ALA A 14 -9.11 -11.63 6.58
C ALA A 14 -9.78 -10.32 6.11
N ALA A 15 -9.02 -9.40 5.52
CA ALA A 15 -9.57 -8.18 4.94
C ALA A 15 -10.37 -8.43 3.65
N LEU A 16 -9.94 -9.39 2.82
CA LEU A 16 -10.67 -9.80 1.61
C LEU A 16 -11.99 -10.50 1.97
N GLU A 17 -11.95 -11.43 2.93
CA GLU A 17 -13.15 -12.12 3.43
C GLU A 17 -14.16 -11.12 3.96
N ARG A 18 -13.71 -10.16 4.79
CA ARG A 18 -14.61 -9.12 5.31
C ARG A 18 -15.16 -8.21 4.22
N LEU A 19 -14.39 -7.95 3.17
CA LEU A 19 -14.86 -7.15 2.03
C LEU A 19 -15.94 -7.89 1.23
N ASP A 20 -15.85 -9.21 1.11
CA ASP A 20 -16.87 -10.04 0.47
C ASP A 20 -18.19 -9.98 1.24
N GLU A 21 -18.15 -10.13 2.56
CA GLU A 21 -19.33 -10.00 3.42
C GLU A 21 -19.98 -8.62 3.31
N LEU A 22 -19.16 -7.56 3.25
CA LEU A 22 -19.64 -6.19 3.16
C LEU A 22 -20.13 -5.81 1.75
N GLY A 23 -19.74 -6.53 0.71
CA GLY A 23 -20.20 -6.27 -0.66
C GLY A 23 -21.70 -6.44 -0.84
N GLU A 24 -22.35 -7.22 0.03
CA GLU A 24 -23.80 -7.41 0.05
C GLU A 24 -24.54 -6.23 0.70
N GLU A 25 -23.83 -5.33 1.38
CA GLU A 25 -24.40 -4.18 2.09
C GLU A 25 -24.60 -2.99 1.14
N GLY A 26 -25.79 -2.39 1.15
CA GLY A 26 -26.16 -1.32 0.22
C GLY A 26 -25.36 0.00 0.34
N TRP A 27 -24.50 0.14 1.34
CA TRP A 27 -23.61 1.30 1.49
C TRP A 27 -22.25 1.09 0.80
N VAL A 28 -21.90 -0.14 0.45
CA VAL A 28 -20.65 -0.46 -0.26
C VAL A 28 -20.89 -0.32 -1.76
N ARG A 29 -20.26 0.67 -2.36
CA ARG A 29 -20.30 0.85 -3.81
C ARG A 29 -19.35 -0.15 -4.47
N GLU A 30 -19.82 -0.79 -5.54
CA GLU A 30 -19.07 -1.83 -6.26
C GLU A 30 -17.68 -1.36 -6.71
N ASP A 31 -17.58 -0.13 -7.25
CA ASP A 31 -16.30 0.46 -7.70
C ASP A 31 -15.29 0.63 -6.56
N THR A 32 -15.78 0.90 -5.35
CA THR A 32 -14.98 1.06 -4.15
C THR A 32 -14.54 -0.30 -3.64
N ALA A 33 -15.44 -1.29 -3.65
CA ALA A 33 -15.12 -2.67 -3.30
C ALA A 33 -14.06 -3.25 -4.24
N GLU A 34 -14.20 -3.09 -5.55
CA GLU A 34 -13.23 -3.59 -6.53
C GLU A 34 -11.84 -2.98 -6.31
N ARG A 35 -11.77 -1.66 -6.08
CA ARG A 35 -10.51 -0.98 -5.78
C ARG A 35 -9.84 -1.53 -4.51
N VAL A 36 -10.60 -1.71 -3.43
CA VAL A 36 -10.08 -2.23 -2.15
C VAL A 36 -9.67 -3.70 -2.28
N ARG A 37 -10.44 -4.50 -3.03
CA ARG A 37 -10.13 -5.90 -3.34
C ARG A 37 -8.80 -6.02 -4.09
N GLY A 38 -8.57 -5.16 -5.08
CA GLY A 38 -7.29 -5.10 -5.81
C GLY A 38 -6.11 -4.82 -4.88
N LEU A 39 -6.26 -3.87 -3.94
CA LEU A 39 -5.22 -3.53 -2.96
C LEU A 39 -4.85 -4.73 -2.07
N TYR A 40 -5.83 -5.39 -1.46
CA TYR A 40 -5.55 -6.51 -0.54
C TYR A 40 -5.10 -7.78 -1.29
N THR A 41 -5.61 -8.02 -2.50
CA THR A 41 -5.16 -9.11 -3.36
C THR A 41 -3.70 -8.92 -3.76
N TYR A 42 -3.31 -7.70 -4.14
CA TYR A 42 -1.92 -7.37 -4.43
C TYR A 42 -1.01 -7.63 -3.22
N ARG A 43 -1.42 -7.19 -2.02
CA ARG A 43 -0.69 -7.45 -0.77
C ARG A 43 -0.53 -8.94 -0.51
N ARG A 44 -1.61 -9.72 -0.58
CA ARG A 44 -1.58 -11.18 -0.39
C ARG A 44 -0.59 -11.84 -1.35
N ASN A 45 -0.69 -11.55 -2.64
CA ASN A 45 0.15 -12.14 -3.68
C ASN A 45 1.64 -11.83 -3.47
N ARG A 46 1.96 -10.58 -3.11
CA ARG A 46 3.32 -10.16 -2.80
C ARG A 46 3.96 -11.00 -1.69
N PHE A 47 3.21 -11.34 -0.65
CA PHE A 47 3.70 -12.16 0.46
C PHE A 47 3.70 -13.66 0.16
N ALA A 48 2.66 -14.16 -0.50
CA ALA A 48 2.54 -15.58 -0.87
C ALA A 48 3.71 -16.01 -1.77
N SER A 49 4.10 -15.21 -2.75
CA SER A 49 5.24 -15.54 -3.63
C SER A 49 6.58 -15.62 -2.89
N ARG A 50 6.77 -14.82 -1.82
CA ARG A 50 7.95 -14.95 -0.94
C ARG A 50 7.90 -16.20 -0.05
N PHE A 51 6.70 -16.73 0.20
CA PHE A 51 6.50 -17.92 1.03
C PHE A 51 6.70 -19.22 0.24
N ASP A 52 6.22 -19.28 -1.00
CA ASP A 52 6.23 -20.50 -1.84
C ASP A 52 7.54 -20.73 -2.61
N GLY A 53 8.47 -19.77 -2.61
CA GLY A 53 9.82 -19.96 -3.16
C GLY A 53 9.91 -19.99 -4.69
N ASP A 54 8.97 -19.35 -5.39
CA ASP A 54 9.07 -19.01 -6.83
C ASP A 54 9.42 -17.52 -7.00
N PRO A 55 10.71 -17.15 -6.89
CA PRO A 55 11.15 -15.76 -6.78
C PRO A 55 11.03 -14.98 -8.09
N ASP A 56 11.37 -15.58 -9.24
CA ASP A 56 11.78 -14.80 -10.43
C ASP A 56 10.65 -13.95 -11.05
N GLY A 57 9.42 -14.46 -11.11
CA GLY A 57 8.31 -13.78 -11.82
C GLY A 57 7.56 -12.72 -11.01
N VAL A 58 7.64 -12.77 -9.68
CA VAL A 58 6.92 -11.87 -8.75
C VAL A 58 7.86 -10.99 -7.94
N GLU A 59 9.12 -11.38 -7.73
CA GLU A 59 10.15 -10.43 -7.26
C GLU A 59 10.33 -9.30 -8.27
N GLU A 60 10.37 -9.58 -9.57
CA GLU A 60 10.48 -8.54 -10.60
C GLU A 60 9.25 -7.60 -10.60
N ARG A 61 8.03 -8.14 -10.47
CA ARG A 61 6.80 -7.32 -10.35
C ARG A 61 6.76 -6.53 -9.04
N SER A 62 7.26 -7.11 -7.95
CA SER A 62 7.34 -6.44 -6.64
C SER A 62 8.39 -5.33 -6.65
N ALA A 63 9.51 -5.53 -7.34
CA ALA A 63 10.57 -4.55 -7.50
C ALA A 63 10.15 -3.41 -8.46
N ALA A 64 9.49 -3.73 -9.58
CA ALA A 64 8.94 -2.73 -10.49
C ALA A 64 7.89 -1.86 -9.79
N TYR A 65 7.01 -2.47 -8.99
CA TYR A 65 6.06 -1.75 -8.17
C TYR A 65 6.74 -0.89 -7.09
N GLN A 66 7.70 -1.44 -6.34
CA GLN A 66 8.45 -0.66 -5.35
C GLN A 66 9.13 0.55 -6.00
N ARG A 67 9.78 0.36 -7.15
CA ARG A 67 10.40 1.45 -7.91
C ARG A 67 9.38 2.50 -8.32
N LEU A 68 8.24 2.10 -8.87
CA LEU A 68 7.16 3.02 -9.21
C LEU A 68 6.71 3.83 -7.99
N MET A 69 6.48 3.16 -6.85
CA MET A 69 6.02 3.81 -5.64
C MET A 69 7.07 4.77 -5.06
N VAL A 70 8.36 4.44 -5.09
CA VAL A 70 9.45 5.34 -4.69
C VAL A 70 9.44 6.62 -5.52
N GLU A 71 9.31 6.51 -6.85
CA GLU A 71 9.23 7.68 -7.73
C GLU A 71 8.01 8.55 -7.42
N LEU A 72 6.85 7.93 -7.19
CA LEU A 72 5.62 8.65 -6.84
C LEU A 72 5.71 9.33 -5.46
N LEU A 73 6.28 8.66 -4.46
CA LEU A 73 6.51 9.25 -3.13
C LEU A 73 7.51 10.41 -3.21
N GLY A 74 8.57 10.28 -4.02
CA GLY A 74 9.50 11.37 -4.31
C GLY A 74 8.81 12.60 -4.90
N ALA A 75 7.93 12.39 -5.89
CA ALA A 75 7.14 13.47 -6.47
C ALA A 75 6.20 14.15 -5.45
N GLN A 76 5.56 13.36 -4.58
CA GLN A 76 4.69 13.87 -3.51
C GLN A 76 5.48 14.71 -2.50
N ARG A 77 6.63 14.22 -2.02
CA ARG A 77 7.52 14.94 -1.10
C ARG A 77 8.01 16.26 -1.70
N LEU A 78 8.40 16.26 -2.98
CA LEU A 78 8.81 17.48 -3.68
C LEU A 78 7.67 18.51 -3.81
N ARG A 79 6.41 18.06 -3.96
CA ARG A 79 5.27 18.98 -3.95
C ARG A 79 5.00 19.52 -2.55
N LEU A 80 5.11 18.68 -1.52
CA LEU A 80 4.90 19.07 -0.14
C LEU A 80 5.87 20.18 0.29
N VAL A 81 7.16 20.04 -0.04
CA VAL A 81 8.18 21.07 0.20
C VAL A 81 7.83 22.38 -0.51
N ARG A 82 7.46 22.32 -1.80
CA ARG A 82 7.04 23.51 -2.55
C ARG A 82 5.84 24.20 -1.94
N MET A 83 4.83 23.45 -1.49
CA MET A 83 3.65 24.02 -0.84
C MET A 83 4.00 24.76 0.45
N ARG A 84 5.00 24.28 1.20
CA ARG A 84 5.51 24.93 2.40
C ARG A 84 6.31 26.19 2.05
N ASP A 85 7.18 26.13 1.05
CA ASP A 85 7.95 27.28 0.57
C ASP A 85 7.05 28.39 -0.01
N GLU A 86 5.96 28.01 -0.66
CA GLU A 86 4.90 28.92 -1.17
C GLU A 86 4.03 29.52 -0.05
N GLY A 87 4.16 29.04 1.19
CA GLY A 87 3.35 29.46 2.34
C GLY A 87 1.90 28.95 2.30
N SER A 88 1.56 28.03 1.39
CA SER A 88 0.22 27.45 1.28
C SER A 88 -0.10 26.45 2.40
N ILE A 89 0.93 25.89 3.04
CA ILE A 89 0.84 25.08 4.26
C ILE A 89 1.90 25.51 5.26
N GLY A 90 1.58 25.38 6.55
CA GLY A 90 2.55 25.56 7.64
C GLY A 90 3.24 24.25 8.04
N ASP A 91 4.29 24.36 8.85
CA ASP A 91 5.15 23.24 9.27
C ASP A 91 4.37 22.11 9.96
N GLU A 92 3.35 22.41 10.77
CA GLU A 92 2.52 21.39 11.43
C GLU A 92 1.72 20.53 10.44
N VAL A 93 1.18 21.16 9.39
CA VAL A 93 0.45 20.47 8.33
C VAL A 93 1.42 19.63 7.51
N MET A 94 2.57 20.21 7.15
CA MET A 94 3.64 19.50 6.45
C MET A 94 4.06 18.23 7.21
N HIS A 95 4.36 18.32 8.50
CA HIS A 95 4.78 17.16 9.29
C HIS A 95 3.70 16.07 9.43
N ARG A 96 2.41 16.44 9.41
CA ARG A 96 1.34 15.43 9.38
C ARG A 96 1.35 14.66 8.07
N ILE A 97 1.41 15.37 6.94
CA ILE A 97 1.43 14.75 5.62
C ILE A 97 2.70 13.93 5.41
N GLU A 98 3.85 14.44 5.86
CA GLU A 98 5.14 13.73 5.81
C GLU A 98 5.07 12.39 6.56
N ARG A 99 4.51 12.37 7.78
CA ARG A 99 4.29 11.11 8.52
C ARG A 99 3.42 10.12 7.77
N ASP A 100 2.38 10.58 7.08
CA ASP A 100 1.52 9.70 6.29
C ASP A 100 2.30 9.08 5.11
N LEU A 101 3.13 9.88 4.43
CA LEU A 101 4.02 9.41 3.36
C LEU A 101 5.08 8.42 3.88
N ASP A 102 5.64 8.66 5.06
CA ASP A 102 6.62 7.75 5.68
C ASP A 102 5.98 6.42 6.10
N LEU A 103 4.73 6.43 6.54
CA LEU A 103 3.96 5.22 6.81
C LEU A 103 3.64 4.44 5.53
N GLU A 104 3.35 5.14 4.43
CA GLU A 104 3.19 4.52 3.11
C GLU A 104 4.49 3.87 2.63
N GLU A 105 5.63 4.57 2.76
CA GLU A 105 6.95 4.05 2.43
C GLU A 105 7.32 2.82 3.26
N SER A 106 7.08 2.87 4.57
CA SER A 106 7.33 1.75 5.49
C SER A 106 6.52 0.50 5.14
N ARG A 107 5.32 0.67 4.59
CA ARG A 107 4.47 -0.45 4.11
C ARG A 107 5.00 -1.10 2.84
N LEU A 108 5.90 -0.44 2.11
CA LEU A 108 6.56 -1.02 0.93
C LEU A 108 7.70 -1.97 1.30
N GLU A 109 8.08 -2.06 2.57
CA GLU A 109 9.26 -2.83 3.04
C GLU A 109 10.50 -2.51 2.20
N LEU A 110 10.72 -1.22 1.96
CA LEU A 110 12.02 -0.68 1.56
C LEU A 110 12.94 -0.66 2.77
#